data_AF-D2HCP1-F1
#
_entry.id   AF-D2HCP1-F1
#
_cell.length_a   1.000
_cell.length_b   1.000
_cell.length_c   1.000
_cell.angle_alpha   90.00
_cell.angle_beta   90.00
_cell.angle_gamma   90.00
#
_symmetry.space_group_name_H-M   'P 1'
#
loop_
_entity.id
_entity.type
_entity.pdbx_description
1 polymer ?
#
loop_
_entity_poly.entity_id
_entity_poly.type
_entity_poly.pdbx_seq_one_letter_code
_entity_poly.pdbx_strand_id
1 'polypeptide(L)'
;GLEALVIGEVHENITLHCGNVSGPRGPVTWYRNDSEPVFLLSSNSSFPPAEPRFSLADASSLHIKALRPWDEGNYTCREVLNETRWFQVWLQVASGPYEVEVNISSTGRLPNGTVYAAKGSQVDFSCNSSSWPPPMVEWQFQAPESSTEPFGNNLTVSSFTLLLMSQNLQGNYTCLATNLRSGRQRKVTTELLVYFPPPSAPQCQAEMSQGSLTLQLTCRWDGGYPDPDFLWTEEPGGVVVGTSKLGVELLNQSQLSDGKKFKCVGSHIVGPELGASCVVQIRRPSLLSEPMKTCFVGGNVTLTCQVSGAYPPAKVLWLRNLTQPEVVIRPNGRYLITQNGQSSTLTICNCSQALDEGYYVCRAENPVGVREVDIWLSVKEPLNIGGIVGTIVSLLLLGLAIISGLMLYYSPVFCWKG
;
A
#
# COMPACT_ATOMS: atom_id res chain seq x y z
N GLY A 1 24.03 -22.14 64.35
CA GLY A 1 23.86 -23.01 63.17
C GLY A 1 23.46 -22.11 62.01
N LEU A 2 23.88 -22.43 60.78
CA LEU A 2 23.50 -21.65 59.59
C LEU A 2 21.97 -21.55 59.52
N GLU A 3 21.43 -20.34 59.50
CA GLU A 3 20.02 -20.10 59.21
C GLU A 3 19.75 -20.50 57.75
N ALA A 4 18.84 -21.44 57.53
CA ALA A 4 18.43 -21.82 56.19
C ALA A 4 17.38 -20.83 55.68
N LEU A 5 17.61 -20.22 54.51
CA LEU A 5 16.61 -19.40 53.82
C LEU A 5 15.73 -20.30 52.95
N VAL A 6 14.42 -20.24 53.14
CA VAL A 6 13.44 -20.96 52.32
C VAL A 6 12.42 -19.96 51.77
N ILE A 7 12.11 -20.07 50.49
CA ILE A 7 11.17 -19.18 49.80
C ILE A 7 9.92 -19.98 49.44
N GLY A 8 8.77 -19.50 49.89
CA GLY A 8 7.47 -20.09 49.64
C GLY A 8 6.54 -19.18 48.86
N GLU A 9 5.57 -19.78 48.20
CA GLU A 9 4.55 -19.08 47.41
C GLU A 9 3.19 -19.13 48.11
N VAL A 10 2.49 -18.00 48.16
CA VAL A 10 1.15 -17.94 48.76
C VAL A 10 0.22 -18.95 48.07
N HIS A 11 -0.60 -19.64 48.87
CA HIS A 11 -1.48 -20.76 48.50
C HIS A 11 -0.79 -22.09 48.15
N GLU A 12 0.54 -22.12 48.04
CA GLU A 12 1.29 -23.36 47.84
C GLU A 12 1.66 -24.01 49.18
N ASN A 13 2.01 -25.29 49.14
CA ASN A 13 2.48 -26.02 50.32
C ASN A 13 4.00 -25.94 50.38
N ILE A 14 4.56 -25.87 51.59
CA ILE A 14 6.00 -25.86 51.79
C ILE A 14 6.45 -26.78 52.91
N THR A 15 7.67 -27.27 52.81
CA THR A 15 8.31 -28.08 53.84
C THR A 15 9.58 -27.40 54.33
N LEU A 16 9.62 -27.06 55.61
CA LEU A 16 10.81 -26.54 56.28
C LEU A 16 11.58 -27.70 56.89
N HIS A 17 12.78 -27.95 56.37
CA HIS A 17 13.61 -29.04 56.84
C HIS A 17 14.28 -28.69 58.17
N CYS A 18 14.19 -29.61 59.12
CA CYS A 18 14.93 -29.49 60.36
C CYS A 18 16.40 -29.87 60.10
N GLY A 19 17.25 -28.86 59.85
CA GLY A 19 18.69 -29.00 59.60
C GLY A 19 19.09 -29.73 58.31
N ASN A 20 20.38 -30.06 58.14
CA ASN A 20 20.90 -30.63 56.89
C ASN A 20 20.61 -32.14 56.81
N VAL A 21 20.17 -32.62 55.63
CA VAL A 21 19.65 -33.97 55.40
C VAL A 21 20.76 -35.02 55.47
N SER A 22 21.09 -35.50 56.67
CA SER A 22 21.99 -36.65 56.86
C SER A 22 21.63 -37.45 58.12
N GLY A 23 20.52 -38.20 58.03
CA GLY A 23 20.16 -39.27 58.98
C GLY A 23 18.77 -39.13 59.62
N PRO A 24 18.21 -40.23 60.18
CA PRO A 24 16.95 -40.20 60.90
C PRO A 24 17.10 -39.39 62.20
N ARG A 25 16.25 -38.36 62.37
CA ARG A 25 16.24 -37.52 63.58
C ARG A 25 15.30 -38.07 64.64
N GLY A 26 15.65 -37.80 65.89
CA GLY A 26 14.77 -38.05 67.03
C GLY A 26 13.55 -37.13 67.02
N PRO A 27 12.63 -37.29 67.98
CA PRO A 27 11.44 -36.46 68.11
C PRO A 27 11.82 -34.96 68.21
N VAL A 28 11.12 -34.11 67.45
CA VAL A 28 11.33 -32.65 67.41
C VAL A 28 10.09 -31.88 67.84
N THR A 29 10.30 -30.61 68.20
CA THR A 29 9.24 -29.61 68.39
C THR A 29 9.58 -28.35 67.60
N TRP A 30 8.59 -27.80 66.91
CA TRP A 30 8.70 -26.58 66.10
C TRP A 30 8.08 -25.38 66.81
N TYR A 31 8.80 -24.27 66.74
CA TYR A 31 8.39 -22.97 67.27
C TYR A 31 8.52 -21.91 66.19
N ARG A 32 7.65 -20.89 66.24
CA ARG A 32 7.85 -19.63 65.53
C ARG A 32 8.55 -18.65 66.47
N ASN A 33 9.66 -18.09 66.02
CA ASN A 33 10.39 -17.08 66.80
C ASN A 33 9.75 -15.71 66.52
N ASP A 34 8.80 -15.33 67.36
CA ASP A 34 8.31 -13.95 67.44
C ASP A 34 9.01 -13.25 68.65
N SER A 35 8.34 -12.35 69.37
CA SER A 35 8.88 -11.79 70.62
C SER A 35 9.07 -12.84 71.72
N GLU A 36 8.24 -13.89 71.69
CA GLU A 36 8.37 -15.12 72.47
C GLU A 36 8.19 -16.33 71.55
N PRO A 37 8.81 -17.49 71.84
CA PRO A 37 8.70 -18.67 71.00
C PRO A 37 7.27 -19.26 71.06
N VAL A 38 6.53 -19.14 69.96
CA VAL A 38 5.16 -19.66 69.83
C VAL A 38 5.22 -21.11 69.37
N PHE A 39 4.59 -22.02 70.12
CA PHE A 39 4.51 -23.44 69.76
C PHE A 39 3.70 -23.63 68.46
N LEU A 40 4.21 -24.46 67.54
CA LEU A 40 3.54 -24.80 66.28
C LEU A 40 3.08 -26.25 66.24
N LEU A 41 3.99 -27.20 66.43
CA LEU A 41 3.70 -28.63 66.44
C LEU A 41 4.82 -29.42 67.11
N SER A 42 4.50 -30.65 67.52
CA SER A 42 5.47 -31.61 68.05
C SER A 42 5.29 -32.99 67.42
N SER A 43 6.36 -33.77 67.42
CA SER A 43 6.34 -35.21 67.11
C SER A 43 5.60 -36.04 68.16
N ASN A 44 5.40 -35.50 69.37
CA ASN A 44 4.58 -36.14 70.39
C ASN A 44 3.09 -35.92 70.07
N SER A 45 2.39 -37.01 69.73
CA SER A 45 0.96 -37.02 69.38
C SER A 45 0.03 -36.54 70.51
N SER A 46 0.54 -36.37 71.72
CA SER A 46 -0.20 -35.80 72.85
C SER A 46 -0.46 -34.30 72.69
N PHE A 47 0.29 -33.62 71.82
CA PHE A 47 0.15 -32.19 71.54
C PHE A 47 -0.34 -31.97 70.10
N PRO A 48 -1.61 -31.58 69.91
CA PRO A 48 -2.12 -31.28 68.57
C PRO A 48 -1.39 -30.07 67.96
N PRO A 49 -1.29 -29.99 66.62
CA PRO A 49 -0.70 -28.83 65.97
C PRO A 49 -1.54 -27.56 66.26
N ALA A 50 -0.86 -26.42 66.38
CA ALA A 50 -1.47 -25.12 66.66
C ALA A 50 -2.48 -24.70 65.58
N GLU A 51 -2.25 -25.11 64.32
CA GLU A 51 -3.19 -24.95 63.23
C GLU A 51 -3.29 -26.25 62.40
N PRO A 52 -4.47 -26.56 61.82
CA PRO A 52 -4.68 -27.80 61.05
C PRO A 52 -3.86 -27.88 59.75
N ARG A 53 -3.33 -26.75 59.29
CA ARG A 53 -2.47 -26.67 58.11
C ARG A 53 -1.02 -27.09 58.38
N PHE A 54 -0.65 -27.24 59.65
CA PHE A 54 0.68 -27.67 60.06
C PHE A 54 0.71 -29.17 60.29
N SER A 55 1.73 -29.83 59.74
CA SER A 55 1.92 -31.28 59.87
C SER A 55 3.40 -31.63 59.82
N LEU A 56 3.77 -32.82 60.27
CA LEU A 56 5.15 -33.32 60.14
C LEU A 56 5.29 -34.10 58.82
N ALA A 57 6.27 -33.70 58.01
CA ALA A 57 6.83 -34.49 56.92
C ALA A 57 8.10 -35.21 57.40
N ASP A 58 8.30 -36.46 56.97
CA ASP A 58 9.47 -37.27 57.31
C ASP A 58 9.82 -37.29 58.82
N ALA A 59 8.76 -37.33 59.66
CA ALA A 59 8.77 -37.32 61.13
C ALA A 59 9.45 -36.11 61.81
N SER A 60 10.07 -35.18 61.07
CA SER A 60 10.90 -34.11 61.64
C SER A 60 10.79 -32.76 60.93
N SER A 61 10.34 -32.71 59.68
CA SER A 61 10.22 -31.47 58.90
C SER A 61 8.84 -30.86 59.05
N LEU A 62 8.75 -29.54 59.19
CA LEU A 62 7.48 -28.83 59.30
C LEU A 62 6.87 -28.65 57.91
N HIS A 63 5.73 -29.27 57.65
CA HIS A 63 4.94 -29.08 56.44
C HIS A 63 3.79 -28.12 56.70
N ILE A 64 3.73 -27.03 55.93
CA ILE A 64 2.72 -25.99 55.99
C ILE A 64 1.88 -26.05 54.71
N LYS A 65 0.58 -26.28 54.84
CA LYS A 65 -0.36 -26.25 53.71
C LYS A 65 -0.88 -24.84 53.46
N ALA A 66 -1.03 -24.49 52.18
CA ALA A 66 -1.60 -23.23 51.71
C ALA A 66 -1.01 -22.01 52.44
N LEU A 67 0.26 -21.73 52.15
CA LEU A 67 1.01 -20.62 52.73
C LEU A 67 0.24 -19.29 52.64
N ARG A 68 0.36 -18.49 53.70
CA ARG A 68 -0.21 -17.15 53.81
C ARG A 68 0.92 -16.12 53.91
N PRO A 69 0.68 -14.84 53.54
CA PRO A 69 1.70 -13.80 53.68
C PRO A 69 2.25 -13.66 55.11
N TRP A 70 1.38 -13.86 56.10
CA TRP A 70 1.72 -13.78 57.52
C TRP A 70 2.49 -15.00 58.05
N ASP A 71 2.78 -16.00 57.22
CA ASP A 71 3.65 -17.12 57.59
C ASP A 71 5.14 -16.76 57.45
N GLU A 72 5.49 -15.62 56.85
CA GLU A 72 6.86 -15.14 56.78
C GLU A 72 7.43 -14.92 58.19
N GLY A 73 8.62 -15.45 58.46
CA GLY A 73 9.27 -15.33 59.76
C GLY A 73 10.35 -16.38 60.02
N ASN A 74 10.90 -16.36 61.23
CA ASN A 74 11.93 -17.30 61.67
C ASN A 74 11.28 -18.46 62.42
N TYR A 75 11.64 -19.69 62.04
CA TYR A 75 11.13 -20.93 62.60
C TYR A 75 12.28 -21.69 63.26
N THR A 76 12.08 -22.18 64.48
CA THR A 76 13.05 -23.02 65.17
C THR A 76 12.55 -24.44 65.30
N CYS A 77 13.32 -25.37 64.80
CA CYS A 77 13.20 -26.79 65.13
C CYS A 77 14.13 -27.13 66.30
N ARG A 78 13.59 -27.68 67.38
CA ARG A 78 14.36 -28.13 68.56
C ARG A 78 14.19 -29.63 68.77
N GLU A 79 15.31 -30.34 68.97
CA GLU A 79 15.28 -31.77 69.31
C GLU A 79 14.81 -31.98 70.76
N VAL A 80 13.90 -32.94 70.98
CA VAL A 80 13.33 -33.23 72.31
C VAL A 80 14.35 -33.92 73.22
N LEU A 81 15.18 -34.81 72.65
CA LEU A 81 16.18 -35.57 73.42
C LEU A 81 17.45 -34.77 73.73
N ASN A 82 17.67 -33.65 73.03
CA ASN A 82 18.84 -32.79 73.21
C ASN A 82 18.46 -31.33 72.97
N GLU A 83 18.01 -30.65 74.02
CA GLU A 83 17.50 -29.28 73.96
C GLU A 83 18.54 -28.25 73.48
N THR A 84 19.83 -28.60 73.51
CA THR A 84 20.92 -27.75 72.98
C THR A 84 21.02 -27.80 71.45
N ARG A 85 20.40 -28.79 70.80
CA ARG A 85 20.35 -28.93 69.34
C ARG A 85 19.08 -28.31 68.79
N TRP A 86 19.27 -27.16 68.14
CA TRP A 86 18.22 -26.45 67.44
C TRP A 86 18.68 -25.94 66.08
N PHE A 87 17.73 -25.78 65.18
CA PHE A 87 17.93 -25.36 63.79
C PHE A 87 16.94 -24.25 63.46
N GLN A 88 17.45 -23.14 62.93
CA GLN A 88 16.64 -22.01 62.49
C GLN A 88 16.45 -22.03 60.98
N VAL A 89 15.23 -21.71 60.56
CA VAL A 89 14.81 -21.59 59.17
C VAL A 89 14.09 -20.26 59.02
N TRP A 90 14.61 -19.40 58.16
CA TRP A 90 13.94 -18.16 57.78
C TRP A 90 13.05 -18.44 56.56
N LEU A 91 11.74 -18.41 56.76
CA LEU A 91 10.74 -18.54 55.70
C LEU A 91 10.39 -17.16 55.15
N GLN A 92 10.64 -16.96 53.86
CA GLN A 92 10.16 -15.80 53.11
C GLN A 92 8.97 -16.20 52.25
N VAL A 93 7.93 -15.37 52.22
CA VAL A 93 6.71 -15.64 51.44
C VAL A 93 6.60 -14.64 50.29
N ALA A 94 6.55 -15.17 49.07
CA ALA A 94 6.34 -14.44 47.84
C ALA A 94 4.94 -14.72 47.28
N SER A 95 4.44 -13.80 46.44
CA SER A 95 3.21 -14.03 45.68
C SER A 95 3.29 -13.34 44.33
N GLY A 96 2.60 -13.92 43.34
CA GLY A 96 2.57 -13.36 41.99
C GLY A 96 3.88 -13.56 41.22
N PRO A 97 4.04 -12.93 40.05
CA PRO A 97 3.13 -11.95 39.47
C PRO A 97 1.81 -12.57 39.01
N TYR A 98 0.68 -11.91 39.32
CA TYR A 98 -0.66 -12.25 38.84
C TYR A 98 -1.15 -11.16 37.87
N GLU A 99 -2.06 -11.56 36.97
CA GLU A 99 -2.80 -10.64 36.06
C GLU A 99 -1.91 -9.56 35.43
N VAL A 100 -1.02 -9.98 34.51
CA VAL A 100 -0.18 -9.03 33.78
C VAL A 100 -1.04 -8.31 32.75
N GLU A 101 -1.30 -7.02 32.99
CA GLU A 101 -2.09 -6.16 32.11
C GLU A 101 -1.16 -5.25 31.32
N VAL A 102 -1.29 -5.26 30.00
CA VAL A 102 -0.52 -4.41 29.07
C VAL A 102 -1.46 -3.42 28.42
N ASN A 103 -1.21 -2.13 28.64
CA ASN A 103 -1.95 -1.03 28.02
C ASN A 103 -1.01 -0.22 27.13
N ILE A 104 -1.34 -0.18 25.84
CA ILE A 104 -0.64 0.59 24.81
C ILE A 104 -1.64 1.62 24.27
N SER A 105 -1.33 2.92 24.34
CA SER A 105 -2.24 3.97 23.87
C SER A 105 -2.30 3.96 22.33
N SER A 106 -3.26 3.21 21.79
CA SER A 106 -3.40 3.01 20.35
C SER A 106 -4.26 4.09 19.69
N THR A 107 -4.01 4.37 18.40
CA THR A 107 -4.93 5.16 17.56
C THR A 107 -6.25 4.41 17.34
N GLY A 108 -6.19 3.08 17.25
CA GLY A 108 -7.38 2.24 17.19
C GLY A 108 -7.05 0.76 17.31
N ARG A 109 -8.09 -0.06 17.18
CA ARG A 109 -8.00 -1.51 17.35
C ARG A 109 -8.74 -2.21 16.23
N LEU A 110 -8.11 -3.21 15.63
CA LEU A 110 -8.71 -4.04 14.61
C LEU A 110 -9.74 -5.00 15.24
N PRO A 111 -10.70 -5.55 14.46
CA PRO A 111 -11.71 -6.48 14.98
C PRO A 111 -11.14 -7.74 15.65
N ASN A 112 -9.91 -8.14 15.31
CA ASN A 112 -9.19 -9.26 15.91
C ASN A 112 -8.49 -8.91 17.24
N GLY A 113 -8.54 -7.65 17.68
CA GLY A 113 -7.90 -7.16 18.91
C GLY A 113 -6.48 -6.60 18.72
N THR A 114 -5.86 -6.71 17.55
CA THR A 114 -4.55 -6.10 17.25
C THR A 114 -4.67 -4.58 17.33
N VAL A 115 -3.73 -3.93 18.02
CA VAL A 115 -3.69 -2.47 18.16
C VAL A 115 -2.86 -1.85 17.04
N TYR A 116 -3.24 -0.64 16.60
CA TYR A 116 -2.46 0.12 15.65
C TYR A 116 -2.28 1.56 16.10
N ALA A 117 -1.14 2.14 15.74
CA ALA A 117 -0.81 3.54 15.96
C ALA A 117 -0.51 4.25 14.63
N ALA A 118 -0.84 5.53 14.54
CA ALA A 118 -0.45 6.35 13.41
C ALA A 118 1.05 6.67 13.46
N LYS A 119 1.75 6.62 12.33
CA LYS A 119 3.14 7.08 12.21
C LYS A 119 3.26 8.55 12.67
N GLY A 120 4.26 8.83 13.48
CA GLY A 120 4.52 10.15 14.06
C GLY A 120 3.65 10.48 15.28
N SER A 121 2.71 9.60 15.66
CA SER A 121 1.94 9.79 16.89
C SER A 121 2.76 9.45 18.14
N GLN A 122 2.33 9.99 19.27
CA GLN A 122 2.82 9.59 20.59
C GLN A 122 2.07 8.33 21.05
N VAL A 123 2.81 7.34 21.56
CA VAL A 123 2.26 6.11 22.12
C VAL A 123 2.87 5.83 23.50
N ASP A 124 2.00 5.70 24.49
CA ASP A 124 2.30 5.36 25.87
C ASP A 124 2.13 3.86 26.08
N PHE A 125 3.12 3.25 26.72
CA PHE A 125 3.16 1.84 27.09
C PHE A 125 3.12 1.75 28.60
N SER A 126 2.29 0.86 29.14
CA SER A 126 2.26 0.56 30.56
C SER A 126 1.98 -0.92 30.78
N CYS A 127 2.67 -1.48 31.77
CA CYS A 127 2.49 -2.85 32.20
C CYS A 127 2.30 -2.89 33.71
N ASN A 128 1.19 -3.48 34.14
CA ASN A 128 0.81 -3.60 35.54
C ASN A 128 0.65 -5.08 35.90
N SER A 129 1.09 -5.45 37.10
CA SER A 129 0.90 -6.81 37.62
C SER A 129 0.97 -6.81 39.14
N SER A 130 0.11 -7.60 39.78
CA SER A 130 0.09 -7.75 41.23
C SER A 130 1.11 -8.80 41.69
N SER A 131 2.07 -8.38 42.52
CA SER A 131 3.12 -9.26 43.06
C SER A 131 3.60 -8.76 44.42
N TRP A 132 3.99 -9.67 45.31
CA TRP A 132 4.71 -9.36 46.54
C TRP A 132 6.03 -10.15 46.62
N PRO A 133 7.19 -9.49 46.74
CA PRO A 133 7.39 -8.04 46.57
C PRO A 133 6.96 -7.54 45.17
N PRO A 134 6.84 -6.21 44.96
CA PRO A 134 6.52 -5.64 43.65
C PRO A 134 7.40 -6.25 42.54
N PRO A 135 6.83 -6.54 41.36
CA PRO A 135 7.55 -7.27 40.33
C PRO A 135 8.57 -6.36 39.64
N MET A 136 9.69 -6.94 39.23
CA MET A 136 10.58 -6.32 38.25
C MET A 136 9.95 -6.48 36.87
N VAL A 137 9.71 -5.37 36.19
CA VAL A 137 9.13 -5.36 34.84
C VAL A 137 10.23 -5.05 33.82
N GLU A 138 10.27 -5.84 32.76
CA GLU A 138 11.14 -5.65 31.60
C GLU A 138 10.30 -5.73 30.32
N TRP A 139 10.64 -4.89 29.33
CA TRP A 139 10.01 -4.92 28.02
C TRP A 139 10.92 -5.57 26.99
N GLN A 140 10.33 -6.37 26.12
CA GLN A 140 11.01 -6.99 24.98
C GLN A 140 10.28 -6.60 23.71
N PHE A 141 11.03 -6.39 22.64
CA PHE A 141 10.52 -6.07 21.32
C PHE A 141 10.94 -7.15 20.32
N GLN A 142 10.02 -7.46 19.42
CA GLN A 142 10.28 -8.35 18.30
C GLN A 142 9.71 -7.72 17.04
N ALA A 143 10.59 -7.24 16.17
CA ALA A 143 10.21 -6.82 14.82
C ALA A 143 9.72 -8.01 13.99
N PRO A 144 8.88 -7.79 12.96
CA PRO A 144 8.47 -8.83 12.03
C PRO A 144 9.67 -9.60 11.48
N GLU A 145 9.60 -10.93 11.53
CA GLU A 145 10.67 -11.85 11.06
C GLU A 145 12.03 -11.70 11.77
N SER A 146 12.09 -11.05 12.93
CA SER A 146 13.29 -10.89 13.74
C SER A 146 13.27 -11.72 15.03
N SER A 147 14.43 -11.86 15.67
CA SER A 147 14.54 -12.37 17.03
C SER A 147 14.05 -11.36 18.07
N THR A 148 13.56 -11.85 19.20
CA THR A 148 13.19 -11.02 20.34
C THR A 148 14.44 -10.42 21.00
N GLU A 149 14.39 -9.12 21.28
CA GLU A 149 15.45 -8.38 21.97
C GLU A 149 14.88 -7.54 23.13
N PRO A 150 15.68 -7.22 24.16
CA PRO A 150 15.25 -6.31 25.21
C PRO A 150 15.01 -4.90 24.64
N PHE A 151 13.90 -4.30 25.00
CA PHE A 151 13.53 -2.96 24.55
C PHE A 151 14.07 -1.91 25.51
N GLY A 152 14.72 -0.87 24.99
CA GLY A 152 15.23 0.24 25.80
C GLY A 152 16.43 -0.12 26.68
N ASN A 153 17.43 -0.86 26.18
CA ASN A 153 18.69 -1.15 26.88
C ASN A 153 18.53 -1.83 28.26
N ASN A 154 17.65 -2.82 28.40
CA ASN A 154 17.35 -3.51 29.66
C ASN A 154 16.82 -2.61 30.79
N LEU A 155 16.16 -1.50 30.43
CA LEU A 155 15.52 -0.65 31.42
C LEU A 155 14.37 -1.39 32.11
N THR A 156 14.46 -1.50 33.44
CA THR A 156 13.40 -2.07 34.27
C THR A 156 12.36 -1.00 34.60
N VAL A 157 11.46 -0.74 33.66
CA VAL A 157 10.46 0.32 33.78
C VAL A 157 9.08 -0.23 33.45
N SER A 158 8.11 0.03 34.32
CA SER A 158 6.73 -0.43 34.13
C SER A 158 6.00 0.33 33.01
N SER A 159 6.33 1.61 32.78
CA SER A 159 5.68 2.45 31.78
C SER A 159 6.66 3.40 31.08
N PHE A 160 6.52 3.57 29.77
CA PHE A 160 7.33 4.50 28.97
C PHE A 160 6.52 5.09 27.81
N THR A 161 7.01 6.17 27.22
CA THR A 161 6.36 6.85 26.10
C THR A 161 7.29 6.94 24.90
N LEU A 162 6.77 6.61 23.72
CA LEU A 162 7.40 6.87 22.43
C LEU A 162 6.75 8.08 21.78
N LEU A 163 7.49 9.18 21.64
CA LEU A 163 6.94 10.45 21.15
C LEU A 163 6.66 10.46 19.65
N LEU A 164 7.45 9.71 18.88
CA LEU A 164 7.38 9.68 17.42
C LEU A 164 7.40 8.24 16.93
N MET A 165 6.21 7.67 16.72
CA MET A 165 6.10 6.31 16.19
C MET A 165 6.63 6.21 14.76
N SER A 166 7.62 5.35 14.56
CA SER A 166 8.23 5.06 13.26
C SER A 166 7.89 3.65 12.80
N GLN A 167 7.99 3.40 11.49
CA GLN A 167 7.60 2.11 10.89
C GLN A 167 8.43 0.92 11.39
N ASN A 168 9.70 1.15 11.73
CA ASN A 168 10.60 0.14 12.30
C ASN A 168 10.26 -0.26 13.75
N LEU A 169 9.33 0.44 14.39
CA LEU A 169 8.80 0.11 15.72
C LEU A 169 7.49 -0.70 15.62
N GLN A 170 7.12 -1.14 14.43
CA GLN A 170 6.07 -2.14 14.26
C GLN A 170 6.58 -3.50 14.73
N GLY A 171 5.77 -4.22 15.50
CA GLY A 171 6.11 -5.55 15.97
C GLY A 171 5.39 -5.96 17.25
N ASN A 172 5.92 -7.01 17.88
CA ASN A 172 5.39 -7.57 19.10
C ASN A 172 6.11 -6.98 20.31
N TYR A 173 5.35 -6.37 21.20
CA TYR A 173 5.83 -5.84 22.48
C TYR A 173 5.43 -6.81 23.59
N THR A 174 6.43 -7.34 24.29
CA THR A 174 6.22 -8.28 25.39
C THR A 174 6.61 -7.64 26.71
N CYS A 175 5.67 -7.56 27.65
CA CYS A 175 5.98 -7.24 29.02
C CYS A 175 6.30 -8.52 29.79
N LEU A 176 7.46 -8.57 30.45
CA LEU A 176 7.90 -9.63 31.35
C LEU A 176 7.90 -9.10 32.79
N ALA A 177 7.00 -9.63 33.62
CA ALA A 177 6.98 -9.37 35.05
C ALA A 177 7.66 -10.51 35.81
N THR A 178 8.60 -10.19 36.69
CA THR A 178 9.38 -11.15 37.47
C THR A 178 9.29 -10.83 38.96
N ASN A 179 8.87 -11.80 39.77
CA ASN A 179 9.04 -11.71 41.22
C ASN A 179 10.48 -12.13 41.56
N LEU A 180 11.34 -11.17 41.93
CA LEU A 180 12.76 -11.42 42.19
C LEU A 180 13.03 -12.34 43.40
N ARG A 181 12.04 -12.48 44.29
CA ARG A 181 12.18 -13.33 45.47
C ARG A 181 12.00 -14.80 45.11
N SER A 182 10.90 -15.15 44.45
CA SER A 182 10.64 -16.54 44.07
C SER A 182 11.19 -16.94 42.71
N GLY A 183 11.57 -15.97 41.87
CA GLY A 183 11.95 -16.20 40.48
C GLY A 183 10.76 -16.49 39.56
N ARG A 184 9.50 -16.43 40.05
CA ARG A 184 8.32 -16.62 39.18
C ARG A 184 8.21 -15.50 38.17
N GLN A 185 7.85 -15.87 36.95
CA GLN A 185 7.71 -14.95 35.84
C GLN A 185 6.36 -15.14 35.15
N ARG A 186 5.79 -14.04 34.67
CA ARG A 186 4.67 -14.03 33.73
C ARG A 186 4.95 -13.02 32.63
N LYS A 187 4.47 -13.33 31.42
CA LYS A 187 4.63 -12.45 30.26
C LYS A 187 3.36 -12.32 29.46
N VAL A 188 3.16 -11.15 28.87
CA VAL A 188 2.06 -10.85 27.95
C VAL A 188 2.62 -10.11 26.75
N THR A 189 2.23 -10.57 25.56
CA THR A 189 2.69 -10.03 24.28
C THR A 189 1.53 -9.35 23.57
N THR A 190 1.75 -8.14 23.08
CA THR A 190 0.79 -7.36 22.28
C THR A 190 1.44 -6.97 20.96
N GLU A 191 0.77 -7.30 19.85
CA GLU A 191 1.16 -6.87 18.51
C GLU A 191 0.72 -5.41 18.29
N LEU A 192 1.65 -4.58 17.85
CA LEU A 192 1.42 -3.18 17.50
C LEU A 192 1.79 -2.94 16.03
N LEU A 193 0.81 -2.51 15.24
CA LEU A 193 0.98 -2.09 13.85
C LEU A 193 1.19 -0.58 13.75
N VAL A 194 2.01 -0.14 12.79
CA VAL A 194 2.26 1.29 12.56
C VAL A 194 1.71 1.66 11.19
N TYR A 195 0.60 2.38 11.19
CA TYR A 195 -0.14 2.75 9.99
C TYR A 195 0.12 4.20 9.59
N PHE A 196 0.08 4.49 8.31
CA PHE A 196 0.30 5.83 7.76
C PHE A 196 -0.42 6.00 6.41
N PRO A 197 -1.13 7.12 6.20
CA PRO A 197 -1.76 7.36 4.92
C PRO A 197 -0.70 7.63 3.84
N PRO A 198 -1.05 7.48 2.56
CA PRO A 198 -0.16 7.88 1.48
C PRO A 198 0.16 9.40 1.57
N PRO A 199 1.40 9.82 1.25
CA PRO A 199 1.87 11.19 1.53
C PRO A 199 1.43 12.24 0.51
N SER A 200 0.91 11.83 -0.64
CA SER A 200 0.50 12.70 -1.75
C SER A 200 -1.02 12.71 -1.91
N ALA A 201 -1.58 13.49 -2.84
CA ALA A 201 -2.99 13.36 -3.21
C ALA A 201 -3.19 12.19 -4.20
N PRO A 202 -4.39 11.56 -4.25
CA PRO A 202 -4.72 10.56 -5.26
C PRO A 202 -4.54 11.09 -6.69
N GLN A 203 -4.22 10.20 -7.62
CA GLN A 203 -4.09 10.50 -9.04
C GLN A 203 -5.11 9.72 -9.86
N CYS A 204 -5.92 10.45 -10.64
CA CYS A 204 -6.99 9.89 -11.45
C CYS A 204 -6.58 9.87 -12.92
N GLN A 205 -6.86 8.77 -13.60
CA GLN A 205 -6.66 8.61 -15.04
C GLN A 205 -7.89 7.94 -15.64
N ALA A 206 -8.16 8.23 -16.91
CA ALA A 206 -9.17 7.54 -17.69
C ALA A 206 -8.54 7.03 -18.98
N GLU A 207 -8.85 5.78 -19.34
CA GLU A 207 -8.31 5.11 -20.51
C GLU A 207 -9.39 4.29 -21.22
N MET A 208 -9.17 4.01 -22.51
CA MET A 208 -9.99 3.04 -23.25
C MET A 208 -9.56 1.63 -22.87
N SER A 209 -10.47 0.79 -22.41
CA SER A 209 -10.16 -0.60 -22.12
C SER A 209 -9.86 -1.38 -23.40
N GLN A 210 -8.92 -2.32 -23.35
CA GLN A 210 -8.45 -3.01 -24.54
C GLN A 210 -9.57 -3.81 -25.22
N GLY A 211 -9.84 -3.48 -26.49
CA GLY A 211 -10.79 -4.22 -27.32
C GLY A 211 -12.27 -3.84 -27.15
N SER A 212 -12.61 -2.86 -26.31
CA SER A 212 -13.98 -2.38 -26.14
C SER A 212 -14.07 -0.85 -26.13
N LEU A 213 -15.26 -0.32 -26.42
CA LEU A 213 -15.59 1.11 -26.33
C LEU A 213 -15.95 1.54 -24.89
N THR A 214 -15.52 0.79 -23.88
CA THR A 214 -15.76 1.11 -22.47
C THR A 214 -14.63 1.97 -21.91
N LEU A 215 -14.95 2.78 -20.91
CA LEU A 215 -14.01 3.66 -20.25
C LEU A 215 -13.53 3.01 -18.95
N GLN A 216 -12.22 2.87 -18.76
CA GLN A 216 -11.63 2.47 -17.50
C GLN A 216 -11.16 3.70 -16.74
N LEU A 217 -11.72 3.93 -15.56
CA LEU A 217 -11.23 4.89 -14.58
C LEU A 217 -10.22 4.20 -13.67
N THR A 218 -9.10 4.85 -13.39
CA THR A 218 -8.06 4.35 -12.49
C THR A 218 -7.67 5.44 -11.51
N CYS A 219 -7.70 5.11 -10.22
CA CYS A 219 -7.30 5.96 -9.11
C CYS A 219 -6.11 5.33 -8.39
N ARG A 220 -5.01 6.07 -8.24
CA ARG A 220 -3.80 5.59 -7.54
C ARG A 220 -3.48 6.51 -6.37
N TRP A 221 -3.09 5.93 -5.24
CA TRP A 221 -2.73 6.68 -4.04
C TRP A 221 -1.62 5.95 -3.29
N ASP A 222 -0.40 6.09 -3.83
CA ASP A 222 0.73 5.21 -3.49
C ASP A 222 1.52 5.71 -2.27
N GLY A 223 2.06 4.76 -1.49
CA GLY A 223 3.00 5.05 -0.40
C GLY A 223 2.39 5.09 1.00
N GLY A 224 1.16 4.58 1.18
CA GLY A 224 0.54 4.35 2.49
C GLY A 224 0.60 2.89 2.95
N TYR A 225 0.31 2.65 4.23
CA TYR A 225 0.08 1.31 4.78
C TYR A 225 -0.94 1.39 5.93
N PRO A 226 -2.01 0.55 5.93
CA PRO A 226 -2.37 -0.41 4.89
C PRO A 226 -2.82 0.28 3.58
N ASP A 227 -3.13 -0.51 2.56
CA ASP A 227 -3.65 0.04 1.30
C ASP A 227 -4.98 0.79 1.54
N PRO A 228 -5.20 1.94 0.89
CA PRO A 228 -6.42 2.72 1.02
C PRO A 228 -7.59 2.10 0.25
N ASP A 229 -8.82 2.48 0.62
CA ASP A 229 -10.04 2.16 -0.12
C ASP A 229 -10.45 3.34 -1.04
N PHE A 230 -11.06 3.06 -2.20
CA PHE A 230 -11.46 4.08 -3.16
C PHE A 230 -12.97 4.10 -3.43
N LEU A 231 -13.52 5.31 -3.55
CA LEU A 231 -14.91 5.58 -3.91
C LEU A 231 -14.96 6.49 -5.14
N TRP A 232 -15.60 6.04 -6.21
CA TRP A 232 -15.84 6.83 -7.41
C TRP A 232 -17.24 7.44 -7.41
N THR A 233 -17.33 8.74 -7.71
CA THR A 233 -18.59 9.48 -7.81
C THR A 233 -18.65 10.37 -9.06
N GLU A 234 -19.85 10.64 -9.55
CA GLU A 234 -20.08 11.60 -10.63
C GLU A 234 -20.15 13.04 -10.13
N GLU A 235 -19.69 13.99 -10.95
CA GLU A 235 -19.74 15.44 -10.67
C GLU A 235 -20.39 16.22 -11.82
N PRO A 236 -21.39 17.07 -11.57
CA PRO A 236 -22.02 17.37 -10.27
C PRO A 236 -23.06 16.30 -9.88
N GLY A 237 -23.27 16.12 -8.57
CA GLY A 237 -24.38 15.30 -8.03
C GLY A 237 -23.97 14.19 -7.08
N GLY A 238 -22.70 13.79 -7.05
CA GLY A 238 -22.17 12.84 -6.06
C GLY A 238 -22.74 11.42 -6.18
N VAL A 239 -23.33 11.07 -7.33
CA VAL A 239 -23.87 9.73 -7.57
C VAL A 239 -22.72 8.73 -7.52
N VAL A 240 -22.84 7.71 -6.69
CA VAL A 240 -21.82 6.66 -6.55
C VAL A 240 -21.78 5.83 -7.83
N VAL A 241 -20.59 5.75 -8.41
CA VAL A 241 -20.30 4.97 -9.60
C VAL A 241 -19.81 3.58 -9.22
N GLY A 242 -18.94 3.51 -8.21
CA GLY A 242 -18.39 2.25 -7.73
C GLY A 242 -17.48 2.39 -6.52
N THR A 243 -17.26 1.28 -5.83
CA THR A 243 -16.31 1.14 -4.71
C THR A 243 -15.28 0.09 -5.08
N SER A 244 -14.00 0.42 -4.93
CA SER A 244 -12.91 -0.44 -5.41
C SER A 244 -11.71 -0.37 -4.48
N LYS A 245 -11.15 -1.52 -4.12
CA LYS A 245 -9.87 -1.60 -3.39
C LYS A 245 -8.67 -1.33 -4.29
N LEU A 246 -8.81 -1.60 -5.59
CA LEU A 246 -7.76 -1.40 -6.59
C LEU A 246 -7.86 -0.02 -7.26
N GLY A 247 -8.88 0.78 -6.93
CA GLY A 247 -9.13 2.09 -7.53
C GLY A 247 -9.58 2.05 -9.00
N VAL A 248 -9.91 0.87 -9.55
CA VAL A 248 -10.34 0.68 -10.94
C VAL A 248 -11.85 0.54 -11.04
N GLU A 249 -12.46 1.23 -12.01
CA GLU A 249 -13.89 1.17 -12.32
C GLU A 249 -14.12 1.20 -13.84
N LEU A 250 -15.06 0.40 -14.36
CA LEU A 250 -15.35 0.27 -15.79
C LEU A 250 -16.73 0.83 -16.11
N LEU A 251 -16.79 1.78 -17.05
CA LEU A 251 -18.02 2.47 -17.44
C LEU A 251 -18.45 2.16 -18.86
N ASN A 252 -19.75 1.94 -19.00
CA ASN A 252 -20.40 1.73 -20.29
C ASN A 252 -20.70 3.06 -20.98
N GLN A 253 -20.85 3.02 -22.30
CA GLN A 253 -21.08 4.22 -23.13
C GLN A 253 -22.33 5.02 -22.71
N SER A 254 -23.37 4.36 -22.16
CA SER A 254 -24.58 5.03 -21.65
C SER A 254 -24.33 5.95 -20.46
N GLN A 255 -23.22 5.76 -19.74
CA GLN A 255 -22.82 6.58 -18.59
C GLN A 255 -21.89 7.73 -19.00
N LEU A 256 -21.47 7.79 -20.27
CA LEU A 256 -20.47 8.73 -20.75
C LEU A 256 -21.14 9.90 -21.47
N SER A 257 -20.68 11.11 -21.18
CA SER A 257 -21.09 12.32 -21.90
C SER A 257 -19.93 13.32 -21.98
N ASP A 258 -19.95 14.15 -23.02
CA ASP A 258 -18.89 15.15 -23.24
C ASP A 258 -18.81 16.14 -22.07
N GLY A 259 -17.61 16.34 -21.54
CA GLY A 259 -17.37 17.22 -20.40
C GLY A 259 -17.73 16.64 -19.03
N LYS A 260 -18.19 15.39 -18.94
CA LYS A 260 -18.53 14.74 -17.67
C LYS A 260 -17.29 14.57 -16.78
N LYS A 261 -17.48 14.70 -15.46
CA LYS A 261 -16.41 14.59 -14.47
C LYS A 261 -16.67 13.43 -13.53
N PHE A 262 -15.60 12.70 -13.20
CA PHE A 262 -15.60 11.64 -12.21
C PHE A 262 -14.60 11.97 -11.12
N LYS A 263 -15.03 11.86 -9.87
CA LYS A 263 -14.22 12.11 -8.68
C LYS A 263 -13.91 10.79 -8.00
N CYS A 264 -12.64 10.54 -7.71
CA CYS A 264 -12.22 9.47 -6.83
C CYS A 264 -11.92 10.06 -5.45
N VAL A 265 -12.45 9.45 -4.40
CA VAL A 265 -12.12 9.76 -3.00
C VAL A 265 -11.38 8.56 -2.43
N GLY A 266 -10.15 8.80 -1.94
CA GLY A 266 -9.37 7.80 -1.21
C GLY A 266 -9.66 7.88 0.29
N SER A 267 -9.73 6.72 0.95
CA SER A 267 -9.93 6.62 2.40
C SER A 267 -8.87 5.74 3.04
N HIS A 268 -8.35 6.14 4.20
CA HIS A 268 -7.33 5.41 4.93
C HIS A 268 -7.65 5.32 6.43
N ILE A 269 -7.32 4.19 7.06
CA ILE A 269 -7.77 3.86 8.43
C ILE A 269 -7.27 4.82 9.53
N VAL A 270 -6.07 5.40 9.39
CA VAL A 270 -5.49 6.36 10.36
C VAL A 270 -5.67 7.82 9.99
N GLY A 271 -6.47 8.14 8.98
CA GLY A 271 -6.66 9.52 8.57
C GLY A 271 -7.99 9.74 7.88
N PRO A 272 -8.87 10.57 8.43
CA PRO A 272 -9.89 11.23 7.64
C PRO A 272 -9.26 12.51 7.11
N GLU A 273 -8.38 12.42 6.10
CA GLU A 273 -8.34 13.54 5.16
C GLU A 273 -9.60 13.41 4.31
N LEU A 274 -10.72 13.88 4.88
CA LEU A 274 -11.95 14.26 4.18
C LEU A 274 -11.56 15.30 3.12
N GLY A 275 -10.98 14.86 2.01
CA GLY A 275 -10.36 15.76 1.05
C GLY A 275 -9.42 15.12 0.05
N ALA A 276 -8.74 14.01 0.39
CA ALA A 276 -7.86 13.30 -0.53
C ALA A 276 -8.67 12.73 -1.69
N SER A 277 -8.70 13.47 -2.78
CA SER A 277 -9.50 13.15 -3.95
C SER A 277 -8.85 13.69 -5.21
N CYS A 278 -9.20 13.07 -6.33
CA CYS A 278 -8.84 13.55 -7.65
C CYS A 278 -10.08 13.57 -8.53
N VAL A 279 -10.05 14.42 -9.55
CA VAL A 279 -11.14 14.55 -10.52
C VAL A 279 -10.58 14.40 -11.91
N VAL A 280 -11.24 13.58 -12.72
CA VAL A 280 -10.93 13.40 -14.13
C VAL A 280 -12.12 13.84 -14.98
N GLN A 281 -11.86 14.70 -15.97
CA GLN A 281 -12.88 15.16 -16.91
C GLN A 281 -12.71 14.45 -18.25
N ILE A 282 -13.75 13.76 -18.70
CA ILE A 282 -13.76 13.13 -20.02
C ILE A 282 -14.30 14.09 -21.07
N ARG A 283 -13.75 14.00 -22.28
CA ARG A 283 -14.11 14.82 -23.43
C ARG A 283 -14.00 14.04 -24.72
N ARG A 284 -14.97 14.23 -25.60
CA ARG A 284 -14.92 13.68 -26.96
C ARG A 284 -13.85 14.40 -27.80
N PRO A 285 -13.38 13.78 -28.90
CA PRO A 285 -12.39 14.41 -29.76
C PRO A 285 -12.97 15.66 -30.42
N SER A 286 -12.12 16.65 -30.71
CA SER A 286 -12.43 17.77 -31.61
C SER A 286 -11.43 17.76 -32.76
N LEU A 287 -11.91 17.91 -33.99
CA LEU A 287 -11.08 17.89 -35.19
C LEU A 287 -11.00 19.29 -35.80
N LEU A 288 -9.80 19.71 -36.19
CA LEU A 288 -9.62 20.90 -37.00
C LEU A 288 -9.90 20.55 -38.47
N SER A 289 -10.72 21.36 -39.15
CA SER A 289 -10.91 21.23 -40.59
C SER A 289 -9.62 21.51 -41.33
N GLU A 290 -9.23 20.60 -42.22
CA GLU A 290 -8.12 20.82 -43.14
C GLU A 290 -8.65 21.45 -44.44
N PRO A 291 -7.96 22.44 -45.03
CA PRO A 291 -8.33 22.98 -46.34
C PRO A 291 -8.13 21.93 -47.44
N MET A 292 -8.75 22.17 -48.60
CA MET A 292 -8.55 21.35 -49.80
C MET A 292 -7.06 21.20 -50.14
N LYS A 293 -6.66 20.00 -50.56
CA LYS A 293 -5.29 19.70 -50.99
C LYS A 293 -5.25 19.47 -52.48
N THR A 294 -4.14 19.86 -53.10
CA THR A 294 -3.86 19.57 -54.52
C THR A 294 -2.63 18.69 -54.60
N CYS A 295 -2.72 17.58 -55.33
CA CYS A 295 -1.58 16.77 -55.73
C CYS A 295 -1.40 16.83 -57.24
N PHE A 296 -0.16 16.77 -57.73
CA PHE A 296 0.10 16.60 -59.15
C PHE A 296 0.23 15.13 -59.50
N VAL A 297 -0.20 14.73 -60.69
CA VAL A 297 -0.05 13.34 -61.17
C VAL A 297 1.42 12.90 -61.07
N GLY A 298 1.67 11.74 -60.46
CA GLY A 298 3.02 11.23 -60.19
C GLY A 298 3.70 11.79 -58.94
N GLY A 299 3.14 12.82 -58.31
CA GLY A 299 3.64 13.44 -57.09
C GLY A 299 3.15 12.75 -55.81
N ASN A 300 3.50 13.33 -54.66
CA ASN A 300 3.07 12.87 -53.34
C ASN A 300 2.34 14.00 -52.60
N VAL A 301 1.34 13.66 -51.79
CA VAL A 301 0.59 14.62 -50.96
C VAL A 301 0.40 14.08 -49.56
N THR A 302 0.44 14.97 -48.56
CA THR A 302 0.18 14.63 -47.16
C THR A 302 -1.07 15.34 -46.67
N LEU A 303 -2.05 14.56 -46.23
CA LEU A 303 -3.23 15.02 -45.50
C LEU A 303 -2.91 14.99 -44.01
N THR A 304 -3.40 15.96 -43.26
CA THR A 304 -3.11 16.15 -41.83
C THR A 304 -4.40 16.27 -41.03
N CYS A 305 -4.48 15.52 -39.94
CA CYS A 305 -5.62 15.51 -39.05
C CYS A 305 -5.18 15.84 -37.64
N GLN A 306 -5.60 17.02 -37.16
CA GLN A 306 -5.29 17.51 -35.83
C GLN A 306 -6.47 17.26 -34.90
N VAL A 307 -6.26 16.40 -33.91
CA VAL A 307 -7.16 16.14 -32.80
C VAL A 307 -6.83 17.10 -31.67
N SER A 308 -7.86 17.64 -31.02
CA SER A 308 -7.72 18.48 -29.83
C SER A 308 -8.81 18.15 -28.81
N GLY A 309 -8.53 18.42 -27.53
CA GLY A 309 -9.50 18.28 -26.45
C GLY A 309 -9.96 16.84 -26.14
N ALA A 310 -9.41 15.83 -26.78
CA ALA A 310 -9.77 14.43 -26.57
C ALA A 310 -9.18 13.88 -25.26
N TYR A 311 -10.04 13.44 -24.35
CA TYR A 311 -9.62 12.71 -23.15
C TYR A 311 -10.66 11.65 -22.75
N PRO A 312 -10.32 10.34 -22.74
CA PRO A 312 -9.01 9.76 -23.01
C PRO A 312 -8.54 9.97 -24.47
N PRO A 313 -7.25 9.71 -24.77
CA PRO A 313 -6.69 9.84 -26.11
C PRO A 313 -7.53 9.12 -27.18
N ALA A 314 -7.75 9.79 -28.31
CA ALA A 314 -8.54 9.24 -29.40
C ALA A 314 -7.69 8.44 -30.38
N LYS A 315 -8.26 7.35 -30.90
CA LYS A 315 -7.71 6.62 -32.04
C LYS A 315 -8.12 7.30 -33.33
N VAL A 316 -7.18 7.54 -34.24
CA VAL A 316 -7.46 8.14 -35.56
C VAL A 316 -7.45 7.07 -36.64
N LEU A 317 -8.44 7.13 -37.53
CA LEU A 317 -8.65 6.26 -38.66
C LEU A 317 -8.83 7.12 -39.92
N TRP A 318 -8.15 6.75 -41.00
CA TRP A 318 -8.33 7.38 -42.30
C TRP A 318 -9.27 6.52 -43.14
N LEU A 319 -10.33 7.13 -43.66
CA LEU A 319 -11.35 6.46 -44.45
C LEU A 319 -11.45 7.10 -45.83
N ARG A 320 -11.87 6.30 -46.80
CA ARG A 320 -12.09 6.75 -48.16
C ARG A 320 -13.59 6.81 -48.45
N ASN A 321 -14.09 8.01 -48.76
CA ASN A 321 -15.49 8.26 -49.06
C ASN A 321 -15.74 8.17 -50.58
N LEU A 322 -15.77 6.94 -51.10
CA LEU A 322 -16.08 6.64 -52.51
C LEU A 322 -17.46 5.97 -52.67
N THR A 323 -17.89 5.20 -51.66
CA THR A 323 -19.17 4.49 -51.58
C THR A 323 -19.56 4.31 -50.12
N GLN A 324 -20.85 4.32 -49.77
CA GLN A 324 -21.30 3.79 -48.47
C GLN A 324 -21.29 2.25 -48.53
N PRO A 325 -20.65 1.54 -47.58
CA PRO A 325 -19.94 2.02 -46.40
C PRO A 325 -18.50 2.49 -46.68
N GLU A 326 -18.03 3.47 -45.92
CA GLU A 326 -16.67 4.01 -46.00
C GLU A 326 -15.61 2.93 -45.79
N VAL A 327 -14.52 3.00 -46.56
CA VAL A 327 -13.46 1.97 -46.54
C VAL A 327 -12.26 2.48 -45.75
N VAL A 328 -11.82 1.69 -44.75
CA VAL A 328 -10.63 2.00 -43.94
C VAL A 328 -9.37 1.89 -44.80
N ILE A 329 -8.61 2.99 -44.87
CA ILE A 329 -7.31 3.06 -45.56
C ILE A 329 -6.28 2.36 -44.67
N ARG A 330 -5.67 1.30 -45.20
CA ARG A 330 -4.58 0.58 -44.52
C ARG A 330 -3.22 1.03 -45.07
N PRO A 331 -2.19 1.14 -44.22
CA PRO A 331 -0.84 1.43 -44.68
C PRO A 331 -0.37 0.40 -45.72
N ASN A 332 0.20 0.88 -46.81
CA ASN A 332 0.80 0.05 -47.86
C ASN A 332 1.92 0.84 -48.57
N GLY A 333 2.48 0.31 -49.65
CA GLY A 333 3.53 1.02 -50.41
C GLY A 333 3.11 2.39 -50.98
N ARG A 334 1.81 2.67 -51.07
CA ARG A 334 1.24 3.94 -51.59
C ARG A 334 0.71 4.85 -50.49
N TYR A 335 0.20 4.29 -49.39
CA TYR A 335 -0.37 5.01 -48.25
C TYR A 335 0.52 4.86 -47.03
N LEU A 336 1.12 5.95 -46.58
CA LEU A 336 1.91 6.00 -45.35
C LEU A 336 1.10 6.74 -44.29
N ILE A 337 0.81 6.06 -43.17
CA ILE A 337 0.09 6.67 -42.05
C ILE A 337 1.06 6.80 -40.88
N THR A 338 1.19 8.01 -40.35
CA THR A 338 1.98 8.28 -39.15
C THR A 338 1.14 8.98 -38.10
N GLN A 339 1.22 8.50 -36.86
CA GLN A 339 0.54 9.09 -35.70
C GLN A 339 1.60 9.68 -34.78
N ASN A 340 1.50 10.97 -34.47
CA ASN A 340 2.34 11.65 -33.51
C ASN A 340 1.47 12.40 -32.49
N GLY A 341 1.29 11.80 -31.31
CA GLY A 341 0.41 12.33 -30.27
C GLY A 341 -1.02 12.53 -30.77
N GLN A 342 -1.50 13.77 -30.72
CA GLN A 342 -2.84 14.17 -31.17
C GLN A 342 -2.90 14.56 -32.67
N SER A 343 -1.84 14.32 -33.44
CA SER A 343 -1.81 14.57 -34.90
C SER A 343 -1.62 13.26 -35.66
N SER A 344 -2.39 13.07 -36.72
CA SER A 344 -2.25 11.95 -37.67
C SER A 344 -2.03 12.49 -39.06
N THR A 345 -1.17 11.84 -39.85
CA THR A 345 -0.97 12.22 -41.25
C THR A 345 -1.06 11.01 -42.16
N LEU A 346 -1.72 11.21 -43.30
CA LEU A 346 -1.82 10.25 -44.40
C LEU A 346 -1.06 10.82 -45.61
N THR A 347 0.07 10.20 -45.95
CA THR A 347 0.82 10.50 -47.17
C THR A 347 0.42 9.54 -48.27
N ILE A 348 -0.03 10.08 -49.39
CA ILE A 348 -0.40 9.37 -50.61
C ILE A 348 0.74 9.57 -51.61
N CYS A 349 1.34 8.47 -52.06
CA CYS A 349 2.46 8.47 -52.99
C CYS A 349 2.00 8.15 -54.42
N ASN A 350 2.62 8.80 -55.41
CA ASN A 350 2.34 8.60 -56.84
C ASN A 350 0.85 8.84 -57.19
N CYS A 351 0.38 10.06 -56.95
CA CYS A 351 -1.01 10.46 -57.12
C CYS A 351 -1.54 10.17 -58.54
N SER A 352 -2.73 9.60 -58.61
CA SER A 352 -3.48 9.33 -59.83
C SER A 352 -4.87 9.95 -59.77
N GLN A 353 -5.27 10.69 -60.82
CA GLN A 353 -6.59 11.33 -60.86
C GLN A 353 -7.73 10.31 -60.77
N ALA A 354 -7.61 9.16 -61.44
CA ALA A 354 -8.65 8.13 -61.44
C ALA A 354 -8.82 7.40 -60.10
N LEU A 355 -7.79 7.38 -59.23
CA LEU A 355 -7.78 6.60 -58.00
C LEU A 355 -7.86 7.45 -56.73
N ASP A 356 -7.14 8.58 -56.72
CA ASP A 356 -6.87 9.33 -55.49
C ASP A 356 -7.68 10.62 -55.38
N GLU A 357 -8.20 11.18 -56.47
CA GLU A 357 -9.07 12.37 -56.41
C GLU A 357 -10.37 12.05 -55.68
N GLY A 358 -10.79 12.92 -54.75
CA GLY A 358 -12.06 12.79 -54.02
C GLY A 358 -11.97 13.12 -52.54
N TYR A 359 -12.99 12.70 -51.78
CA TYR A 359 -13.07 12.90 -50.34
C TYR A 359 -12.32 11.83 -49.54
N TYR A 360 -11.55 12.28 -48.56
CA TYR A 360 -10.94 11.48 -47.51
C TYR A 360 -11.53 11.90 -46.18
N VAL A 361 -11.81 10.96 -45.31
CA VAL A 361 -12.35 11.24 -43.98
C VAL A 361 -11.28 10.94 -42.94
N CYS A 362 -11.01 11.91 -42.08
CA CYS A 362 -10.31 11.62 -40.83
C CYS A 362 -11.34 11.37 -39.73
N ARG A 363 -11.38 10.16 -39.20
CA ARG A 363 -12.26 9.73 -38.11
C ARG A 363 -11.46 9.56 -36.82
N ALA A 364 -11.76 10.35 -35.79
CA ALA A 364 -11.19 10.21 -34.46
C ALA A 364 -12.25 9.66 -33.48
N GLU A 365 -11.91 8.58 -32.76
CA GLU A 365 -12.82 7.92 -31.82
C GLU A 365 -12.18 7.72 -30.44
N ASN A 366 -12.96 8.00 -29.39
CA ASN A 366 -12.68 7.57 -28.02
C ASN A 366 -13.98 7.04 -27.37
N PRO A 367 -13.95 6.48 -26.13
CA PRO A 367 -15.15 5.93 -25.48
C PRO A 367 -16.30 6.94 -25.33
N VAL A 368 -15.99 8.24 -25.28
CA VAL A 368 -16.97 9.34 -25.13
C VAL A 368 -17.70 9.62 -26.44
N GLY A 369 -17.04 9.45 -27.59
CA GLY A 369 -17.66 9.66 -28.89
C GLY A 369 -16.71 9.69 -30.08
N VAL A 370 -17.30 9.92 -31.25
CA VAL A 370 -16.65 9.90 -32.56
C VAL A 370 -16.75 11.29 -33.20
N ARG A 371 -15.70 11.71 -33.92
CA ARG A 371 -15.71 12.87 -34.81
C ARG A 371 -15.07 12.55 -36.14
N GLU A 372 -15.60 13.17 -37.18
CA GLU A 372 -15.18 13.00 -38.56
C GLU A 372 -15.02 14.37 -39.22
N VAL A 373 -14.04 14.48 -40.12
CA VAL A 373 -13.87 15.65 -40.97
C VAL A 373 -13.47 15.22 -42.37
N ASP A 374 -14.10 15.84 -43.36
CA ASP A 374 -13.87 15.57 -44.77
C ASP A 374 -12.75 16.46 -45.33
N ILE A 375 -11.90 15.85 -46.14
CA ILE A 375 -10.77 16.50 -46.79
C ILE A 375 -10.85 16.19 -48.28
N TRP A 376 -11.04 17.23 -49.10
CA TRP A 376 -11.06 17.11 -50.56
C TRP A 376 -9.64 17.12 -51.12
N LEU A 377 -9.27 16.07 -51.84
CA LEU A 377 -8.03 16.00 -52.61
C LEU A 377 -8.34 16.16 -54.11
N SER A 378 -7.79 17.21 -54.72
CA SER A 378 -7.79 17.39 -56.18
C SER A 378 -6.47 16.92 -56.77
N VAL A 379 -6.52 16.13 -57.86
CA VAL A 379 -5.33 15.66 -58.55
C VAL A 379 -5.25 16.33 -59.93
N LYS A 380 -4.19 17.09 -60.17
CA LYS A 380 -4.01 17.87 -61.41
C LYS A 380 -2.85 17.32 -62.23
N GLU A 381 -3.00 17.35 -63.54
CA GLU A 381 -1.88 17.10 -64.44
C GLU A 381 -0.95 18.33 -64.48
N PRO A 382 0.38 18.14 -64.48
CA PRO A 382 1.30 19.24 -64.67
C PRO A 382 1.17 19.80 -66.09
N LEU A 383 1.08 21.13 -66.21
CA LEU A 383 1.01 21.79 -67.52
C LEU A 383 2.33 21.54 -68.28
N ASN A 384 2.25 20.90 -69.46
CA ASN A 384 3.39 20.72 -70.35
C ASN A 384 3.71 22.02 -71.11
N ILE A 385 4.12 23.06 -70.38
CA ILE A 385 4.45 24.38 -70.94
C ILE A 385 5.59 24.25 -71.95
N GLY A 386 6.58 23.38 -71.72
CA GLY A 386 7.67 23.12 -72.66
C GLY A 386 7.19 22.56 -74.00
N GLY A 387 6.24 21.62 -73.99
CA GLY A 387 5.61 21.09 -75.20
C GLY A 387 4.75 22.12 -75.93
N ILE A 388 3.99 22.95 -75.19
CA ILE A 388 3.16 24.00 -75.76
C ILE A 388 4.02 25.11 -76.39
N VAL A 389 5.06 25.58 -75.70
CA VAL A 389 5.99 26.58 -76.24
C VAL A 389 6.78 25.99 -77.41
N GLY A 390 7.26 24.75 -77.30
CA GLY A 390 7.99 24.08 -78.37
C GLY A 390 7.15 23.89 -79.65
N THR A 391 5.87 23.53 -79.51
CA THR A 391 4.95 23.42 -80.66
C THR A 391 4.64 24.78 -81.28
N ILE A 392 4.41 25.82 -80.47
CA ILE A 392 4.20 27.19 -80.96
C ILE A 392 5.44 27.70 -81.71
N VAL A 393 6.63 27.51 -81.16
CA VAL A 393 7.90 27.90 -81.80
C VAL A 393 8.11 27.11 -83.10
N SER A 394 7.83 25.80 -83.10
CA SER A 394 7.92 24.97 -84.30
C SER A 394 6.96 25.41 -85.39
N LEU A 395 5.71 25.74 -85.04
CA LEU A 395 4.70 26.26 -85.97
C LEU A 395 5.07 27.64 -86.53
N LEU A 396 5.62 28.53 -85.69
CA LEU A 396 6.15 29.83 -86.11
C LEU A 396 7.31 29.68 -87.08
N LEU A 397 8.27 28.79 -86.79
CA LEU A 397 9.39 28.50 -87.68
C LEU A 397 8.93 27.87 -89.01
N LEU A 398 7.96 26.96 -88.98
CA LEU A 398 7.36 26.40 -90.20
C LEU A 398 6.68 27.50 -91.04
N GLY A 399 5.92 28.38 -90.39
CA GLY A 399 5.28 29.52 -91.05
C GLY A 399 6.28 30.45 -91.72
N LEU A 400 7.37 30.81 -91.01
CA LEU A 400 8.47 31.61 -91.57
C LEU A 400 9.16 30.90 -92.74
N ALA A 401 9.40 29.59 -92.64
CA ALA A 401 9.99 28.81 -93.73
C ALA A 401 9.09 28.80 -94.98
N ILE A 402 7.78 28.59 -94.82
CA ILE A 402 6.80 28.62 -95.91
C ILE A 402 6.73 30.01 -96.55
N ILE A 403 6.68 31.08 -95.76
CA ILE A 403 6.68 32.46 -96.27
C ILE A 403 7.98 32.75 -97.04
N SER A 404 9.14 32.36 -96.50
CA SER A 404 10.43 32.52 -97.18
C SER A 404 10.49 31.73 -98.49
N GLY A 405 9.97 30.50 -98.52
CA GLY A 405 9.85 29.68 -99.72
C GLY A 405 8.91 30.27 -100.76
N LEU A 406 7.75 30.80 -100.36
CA LEU A 406 6.81 31.50 -101.25
C LEU A 406 7.43 32.80 -101.79
N MET A 407 8.13 33.57 -100.97
CA MET A 407 8.85 34.78 -101.40
C MET A 407 9.94 34.46 -102.42
N LEU A 408 10.70 33.38 -102.22
CA LEU A 408 11.68 32.89 -103.18
C LEU A 408 11.02 32.37 -104.47
N TYR A 409 9.84 31.75 -104.38
CA TYR A 409 9.10 31.22 -105.53
C TYR A 409 8.46 32.32 -106.40
N TYR A 410 7.86 33.35 -105.78
CA TYR A 410 7.16 34.43 -106.49
C TYR A 410 8.04 35.63 -106.85
N SER A 411 9.27 35.73 -106.31
CA SER A 411 10.17 36.85 -106.57
C SER A 411 11.65 36.41 -106.61
N PRO A 412 12.15 35.89 -107.75
CA PRO A 412 13.51 35.37 -107.87
C PRO A 412 14.63 36.44 -107.89
N VAL A 413 14.39 37.67 -107.40
CA VAL A 413 15.36 38.79 -107.42
C VAL A 413 15.99 39.09 -106.05
N PHE A 414 15.69 38.31 -105.01
CA PHE A 414 16.38 38.44 -103.72
C PHE A 414 17.67 37.60 -103.67
N CYS A 415 18.75 38.14 -104.22
CA CYS A 415 20.11 37.72 -103.85
C CYS A 415 20.40 38.17 -102.41
N TRP A 416 20.63 37.22 -101.50
CA TRP A 416 21.33 37.51 -100.24
C TRP A 416 22.75 37.97 -100.56
N LYS A 417 23.10 39.18 -100.11
CA LYS A 417 24.43 39.75 -100.26
C LYS A 417 25.09 39.76 -98.87
N GLY A 418 26.14 38.94 -98.73
CA GLY A 418 27.21 39.06 -97.72
C GLY A 418 26.79 38.91 -96.27
#